data_AF-R6RBI6-F1
#
_entry.id   AF-R6RBI6-F1
#
_cell.length_a   1.000
_cell.length_b   1.000
_cell.length_c   1.000
_cell.angle_alpha   90.00
_cell.angle_beta   90.00
_cell.angle_gamma   90.00
#
_symmetry.space_group_name_H-M   'P 1'
#
loop_
_entity.id
_entity.type
_entity.pdbx_description
1 polymer ?
#
loop_
_entity_poly.entity_id
_entity_poly.type
_entity_poly.pdbx_seq_one_letter_code
_entity_poly.pdbx_strand_id
1 'polypeptide(L)'
;MNKVLEKINNEQLQLIPKMQEYIQYMLENLIKLPRTEKFSIGNEYKCSMYKLLEYILYVSKIEKEQRLEYINKIDAELNCQRIYLRIMYKNKWINDKKFNVSITKVGEIGKIVGGLIKYYVKNNKE
;
A
#
# COMPACT_ATOMS: atom_id res chain seq x y z
N MET A 1 25.11 13.45 10.34
CA MET A 1 24.11 12.67 9.59
C MET A 1 22.85 13.54 9.48
N ASN A 2 22.42 13.92 8.26
CA ASN A 2 21.35 14.92 8.06
C ASN A 2 20.01 14.46 8.65
N LYS A 3 19.34 15.30 9.46
CA LYS A 3 18.01 15.05 10.06
C LYS A 3 16.94 14.59 9.04
N VAL A 4 17.09 15.00 7.78
CA VAL A 4 16.20 14.61 6.67
C VAL A 4 16.35 13.13 6.32
N LEU A 5 17.58 12.61 6.22
CA LEU A 5 17.84 11.19 5.94
C LEU A 5 17.35 10.28 7.06
N GLU A 6 17.52 10.71 8.31
CA GLU A 6 17.06 9.98 9.49
C GLU A 6 15.52 9.87 9.51
N LYS A 7 14.81 10.96 9.19
CA LYS A 7 13.35 10.98 9.05
C LYS A 7 12.87 10.00 7.97
N ILE A 8 13.56 9.93 6.83
CA ILE A 8 13.16 9.08 5.71
C ILE A 8 13.39 7.61 5.99
N ASN A 9 14.51 7.28 6.61
CA ASN A 9 14.77 5.92 7.07
C ASN A 9 13.69 5.49 8.07
N ASN A 10 13.23 6.40 8.95
CA ASN A 10 12.12 6.14 9.86
C ASN A 10 10.78 5.97 9.12
N GLU A 11 10.46 6.83 8.14
CA GLU A 11 9.27 6.69 7.30
C GLU A 11 9.23 5.37 6.52
N GLN A 12 10.38 4.94 5.98
CA GLN A 12 10.52 3.63 5.33
C GLN A 12 10.31 2.47 6.32
N LEU A 13 10.87 2.57 7.52
CA LEU A 13 10.70 1.57 8.59
C LEU A 13 9.22 1.45 9.02
N GLN A 14 8.49 2.57 9.03
CA GLN A 14 7.08 2.61 9.43
C GLN A 14 6.11 2.01 8.39
N LEU A 15 6.52 1.86 7.13
CA LEU A 15 5.66 1.26 6.09
C LEU A 15 5.36 -0.21 6.35
N ILE A 16 6.36 -0.98 6.77
CA ILE A 16 6.24 -2.43 6.98
C ILE A 16 5.16 -2.77 8.04
N PRO A 17 5.20 -2.24 9.27
CA PRO A 17 4.17 -2.58 10.28
C PRO A 17 2.77 -2.13 9.86
N LYS A 18 2.64 -0.96 9.22
CA LYS A 18 1.35 -0.48 8.71
C LYS A 18 0.81 -1.38 7.59
N MET A 19 1.68 -1.83 6.70
CA MET A 19 1.32 -2.77 5.64
C MET A 19 0.89 -4.12 6.24
N GLN A 20 1.61 -4.63 7.25
CA GLN A 20 1.27 -5.88 7.93
C GLN A 20 -0.13 -5.82 8.58
N GLU A 21 -0.43 -4.76 9.33
CA GLU A 21 -1.76 -4.57 9.93
C GLU A 21 -2.86 -4.50 8.88
N TYR A 22 -2.57 -3.82 7.77
CA TYR A 22 -3.52 -3.66 6.68
C TYR A 22 -3.77 -4.99 5.95
N ILE A 23 -2.73 -5.78 5.66
CA ILE A 23 -2.86 -7.13 5.08
C ILE A 23 -3.72 -8.00 5.99
N GLN A 24 -3.40 -8.06 7.30
CA GLN A 24 -4.15 -8.86 8.26
C GLN A 24 -5.63 -8.51 8.25
N TYR A 25 -5.94 -7.21 8.35
CA TYR A 25 -7.31 -6.73 8.32
C TYR A 25 -8.03 -7.09 7.00
N MET A 26 -7.34 -6.96 5.87
CA MET A 26 -7.93 -7.29 4.58
C MET A 26 -8.20 -8.78 4.42
N LEU A 27 -7.28 -9.66 4.82
CA LEU A 27 -7.49 -11.12 4.74
C LEU A 27 -8.74 -11.57 5.50
N GLU A 28 -8.96 -11.04 6.71
CA GLU A 28 -10.15 -11.30 7.52
C GLU A 28 -11.46 -10.83 6.87
N ASN A 29 -11.39 -9.80 6.03
CA ASN A 29 -12.55 -9.30 5.28
C ASN A 29 -12.77 -10.05 3.97
N LEU A 30 -11.70 -10.35 3.24
CA LEU A 30 -11.75 -11.03 1.94
C LEU A 30 -12.31 -12.46 2.07
N ILE A 31 -11.98 -13.17 3.16
CA ILE A 31 -12.54 -14.51 3.42
C ILE A 31 -14.06 -14.50 3.63
N LYS A 32 -14.65 -13.34 3.96
CA LYS A 32 -16.10 -13.16 4.19
C LYS A 32 -16.86 -12.72 2.94
N LEU A 33 -16.19 -12.56 1.80
CA LEU A 33 -16.85 -12.23 0.53
C LEU A 33 -17.75 -13.37 0.05
N PRO A 34 -18.77 -13.07 -0.78
CA PRO A 34 -19.51 -14.09 -1.52
C PRO A 34 -18.56 -15.05 -2.25
N ARG A 35 -18.93 -16.33 -2.35
CA ARG A 35 -18.03 -17.40 -2.83
C ARG A 35 -17.36 -17.05 -4.16
N THR A 36 -18.13 -16.59 -5.14
CA THR A 36 -17.62 -16.20 -6.47
C THR A 36 -16.59 -15.08 -6.37
N GLU A 37 -16.91 -14.01 -5.64
CA GLU A 37 -16.07 -12.82 -5.55
C GLU A 37 -14.80 -13.04 -4.73
N LYS A 38 -14.88 -13.91 -3.72
CA LYS A 38 -13.72 -14.34 -2.94
C LYS A 38 -12.62 -14.93 -3.81
N PHE A 39 -12.99 -15.71 -4.82
CA PHE A 39 -12.05 -16.34 -5.76
C PHE A 39 -11.80 -15.51 -7.02
N SER A 40 -12.56 -14.43 -7.23
CA SER A 40 -12.32 -13.43 -8.27
C SER A 40 -11.56 -12.24 -7.68
N ILE A 41 -12.22 -11.09 -7.43
CA ILE A 41 -11.59 -9.87 -6.91
C ILE A 41 -10.81 -10.11 -5.61
N GLY A 42 -11.23 -11.05 -4.76
CA GLY A 42 -10.53 -11.37 -3.53
C GLY A 42 -9.14 -11.96 -3.77
N ASN A 43 -8.94 -12.71 -4.85
CA ASN A 43 -7.61 -13.20 -5.24
C ASN A 43 -6.76 -12.07 -5.83
N GLU A 44 -7.32 -11.27 -6.74
CA GLU A 44 -6.63 -10.10 -7.31
C GLU A 44 -6.16 -9.11 -6.24
N TYR A 45 -7.01 -8.86 -5.24
CA TYR A 45 -6.69 -7.99 -4.11
C TYR A 45 -5.51 -8.55 -3.31
N LYS A 46 -5.53 -9.84 -2.96
CA LYS A 46 -4.41 -10.48 -2.24
C LYS A 46 -3.11 -10.39 -3.02
N CYS A 47 -3.14 -10.70 -4.32
CA CYS A 47 -1.98 -10.59 -5.19
C CYS A 47 -1.41 -9.17 -5.21
N SER A 48 -2.26 -8.15 -5.36
CA SER A 48 -1.84 -6.74 -5.29
C SER A 48 -1.23 -6.38 -3.94
N MET A 49 -1.82 -6.83 -2.82
CA MET A 49 -1.27 -6.58 -1.48
C MET A 49 0.10 -7.20 -1.27
N TYR A 50 0.31 -8.43 -1.75
CA TYR A 50 1.60 -9.10 -1.61
C TYR A 50 2.68 -8.45 -2.49
N LYS A 51 2.34 -8.05 -3.72
CA LYS A 51 3.23 -7.24 -4.57
C LYS A 51 3.61 -5.92 -3.92
N LEU A 52 2.64 -5.23 -3.33
CA LEU A 52 2.89 -3.99 -2.61
C LEU A 52 3.88 -4.19 -1.45
N LEU A 53 3.72 -5.25 -0.66
CA LEU A 53 4.66 -5.61 0.41
C LEU A 53 6.06 -5.91 -0.14
N GLU A 54 6.14 -6.69 -1.20
CA GLU A 54 7.39 -7.02 -1.90
C GLU A 54 8.13 -5.75 -2.35
N TYR A 55 7.44 -4.82 -3.01
CA TYR A 55 8.03 -3.54 -3.41
C TYR A 55 8.49 -2.70 -2.23
N ILE A 56 7.73 -2.65 -1.13
CA ILE A 56 8.13 -1.94 0.10
C ILE A 56 9.45 -2.51 0.64
N LEU A 57 9.61 -3.84 0.67
CA LEU A 57 10.84 -4.48 1.13
C LEU A 57 12.02 -4.16 0.21
N TYR A 58 11.81 -4.16 -1.11
CA TYR A 58 12.85 -3.86 -2.09
C TYR A 58 13.39 -2.43 -1.99
N VAL A 59 12.57 -1.42 -1.70
CA VAL A 59 13.02 -0.03 -1.57
C VAL A 59 14.20 0.12 -0.59
N SER A 60 14.25 -0.72 0.45
CA SER A 60 15.34 -0.72 1.45
C SER A 60 16.62 -1.45 1.00
N LYS A 61 16.55 -2.26 -0.06
CA LYS A 61 17.61 -3.17 -0.52
C LYS A 61 18.25 -2.77 -1.85
N ILE A 62 17.68 -1.79 -2.56
CA ILE A 62 18.15 -1.34 -3.87
C ILE A 62 18.88 0.00 -3.82
N GLU A 63 19.65 0.25 -4.88
CA GLU A 63 20.36 1.50 -5.12
C GLU A 63 19.42 2.70 -5.24
N LYS A 64 19.88 3.88 -4.82
CA LYS A 64 19.04 5.08 -4.66
C LYS A 64 18.34 5.48 -5.96
N GLU A 65 19.02 5.30 -7.09
CA GLU A 65 18.57 5.64 -8.43
C GLU A 65 17.33 4.83 -8.82
N GLN A 66 17.23 3.59 -8.34
CA GLN A 66 16.12 2.67 -8.61
C GLN A 66 14.95 2.84 -7.61
N ARG A 67 15.18 3.47 -6.45
CA ARG A 67 14.15 3.58 -5.39
C ARG A 67 12.90 4.31 -5.86
N LEU A 68 13.04 5.37 -6.64
CA LEU A 68 11.90 6.14 -7.13
C LEU A 68 10.97 5.27 -8.00
N GLU A 69 11.52 4.40 -8.84
CA GLU A 69 10.74 3.47 -9.66
C GLU A 69 9.89 2.53 -8.78
N TYR A 70 10.50 1.93 -7.76
CA TYR A 70 9.78 1.05 -6.85
C TYR A 70 8.74 1.79 -6.01
N ILE A 71 9.03 3.02 -5.57
CA ILE A 71 8.07 3.85 -4.84
C ILE A 71 6.88 4.20 -5.74
N ASN A 72 7.09 4.45 -7.03
CA ASN A 72 5.99 4.65 -7.98
C ASN A 72 5.16 3.38 -8.20
N LYS A 73 5.79 2.19 -8.23
CA LYS A 73 5.08 0.91 -8.25
C LYS A 73 4.21 0.72 -7.00
N ILE A 74 4.73 1.07 -5.83
CA ILE A 74 3.98 1.08 -4.56
C ILE A 74 2.75 1.99 -4.66
N ASP A 75 2.89 3.22 -5.17
CA ASP A 75 1.77 4.15 -5.33
C ASP A 75 0.70 3.61 -6.30
N ALA A 76 1.12 3.02 -7.42
CA ALA A 76 0.22 2.40 -8.38
C ALA A 76 -0.59 1.25 -7.76
N GLU A 77 0.05 0.35 -7.00
CA GLU A 77 -0.63 -0.75 -6.31
C GLU A 77 -1.58 -0.24 -5.21
N LEU A 78 -1.22 0.81 -4.46
CA LEU A 78 -2.13 1.44 -3.51
C LEU A 78 -3.38 2.01 -4.20
N ASN A 79 -3.22 2.65 -5.35
CA ASN A 79 -4.35 3.15 -6.15
C ASN A 79 -5.22 2.02 -6.68
N CYS A 80 -4.62 0.93 -7.14
CA CYS A 80 -5.33 -0.29 -7.54
C CYS A 80 -6.21 -0.83 -6.41
N GLN A 81 -5.66 -0.96 -5.20
CA GLN A 81 -6.41 -1.44 -4.04
C GLN A 81 -7.55 -0.50 -3.62
N ARG A 82 -7.36 0.83 -3.71
CA ARG A 82 -8.45 1.79 -3.50
C ARG A 82 -9.61 1.58 -4.48
N ILE A 83 -9.30 1.29 -5.74
CA ILE A 83 -10.30 0.99 -6.76
C ILE A 83 -11.04 -0.30 -6.40
N TYR A 84 -10.32 -1.36 -6.03
CA TYR A 84 -10.95 -2.61 -5.58
C TYR A 84 -11.88 -2.40 -4.38
N LEU A 85 -11.46 -1.65 -3.36
CA LEU A 85 -12.33 -1.31 -2.22
C LEU A 85 -13.62 -0.61 -2.66
N ARG A 86 -13.52 0.36 -3.58
CA ARG A 86 -14.70 1.07 -4.12
C ARG A 86 -15.63 0.13 -4.88
N ILE A 87 -15.10 -0.81 -5.67
CA ILE A 87 -15.89 -1.83 -6.38
C ILE A 87 -16.58 -2.75 -5.37
N MET A 88 -15.86 -3.27 -4.39
CA MET A 88 -16.41 -4.16 -3.36
C MET A 88 -17.51 -3.48 -2.55
N TYR A 89 -17.34 -2.18 -2.26
CA TYR A 89 -18.31 -1.37 -1.56
C TYR A 89 -19.56 -1.10 -2.41
N LYS A 90 -19.40 -0.68 -3.66
CA LYS A 90 -20.51 -0.42 -4.60
C LYS A 90 -21.38 -1.66 -4.81
N ASN A 91 -20.77 -2.85 -4.85
CA ASN A 91 -21.48 -4.12 -4.96
C ASN A 91 -22.00 -4.68 -3.62
N LYS A 92 -21.86 -3.93 -2.52
CA LYS A 92 -22.30 -4.32 -1.17
C LYS A 92 -21.66 -5.61 -0.65
N TRP A 93 -20.48 -5.99 -1.14
CA TRP A 93 -19.73 -7.14 -0.63
C TRP A 93 -19.04 -6.82 0.70
N ILE A 94 -18.78 -5.53 0.95
CA ILE A 94 -18.34 -4.99 2.24
C ILE A 94 -19.29 -3.87 2.68
N ASN A 95 -19.45 -3.70 3.99
CA ASN A 95 -20.27 -2.64 4.57
C ASN A 95 -19.46 -1.35 4.82
N ASP A 96 -20.15 -0.27 5.19
CA ASP A 96 -19.55 1.05 5.44
C ASP A 96 -18.39 0.98 6.44
N LYS A 97 -18.58 0.24 7.55
CA LYS A 97 -17.55 0.10 8.59
C LYS A 97 -16.27 -0.50 8.03
N LYS A 98 -16.38 -1.60 7.29
CA LYS A 98 -15.23 -2.27 6.66
C LYS A 98 -14.57 -1.38 5.62
N PHE A 99 -15.36 -0.75 4.75
CA PHE A 99 -14.85 0.15 3.74
C PHE A 99 -14.08 1.33 4.35
N ASN A 100 -14.64 1.98 5.38
CA ASN A 100 -14.02 3.13 6.04
C ASN A 100 -12.71 2.77 6.75
N VAL A 101 -12.65 1.60 7.42
CA VAL A 101 -11.41 1.15 8.05
C VAL A 101 -10.36 0.81 6.97
N SER A 102 -10.73 0.07 5.92
CA SER A 102 -9.81 -0.29 4.85
C SER A 102 -9.25 0.93 4.12
N ILE A 103 -10.11 1.88 3.72
CA ILE A 103 -9.67 3.07 2.97
C ILE A 103 -8.80 3.98 3.83
N THR A 104 -9.05 4.05 5.15
CA THR A 104 -8.22 4.81 6.09
C THR A 104 -6.83 4.19 6.19
N LYS A 105 -6.73 2.87 6.38
CA LYS A 105 -5.45 2.16 6.45
C LYS A 105 -4.63 2.35 5.15
N VAL A 106 -5.25 2.19 3.99
CA VAL A 106 -4.60 2.45 2.68
C VAL A 106 -4.21 3.92 2.51
N GLY A 107 -5.03 4.84 3.03
CA GLY A 107 -4.77 6.27 3.03
C GLY A 107 -3.53 6.64 3.84
N GLU A 108 -3.35 6.06 5.02
CA GLU A 108 -2.16 6.27 5.86
C GLU A 108 -0.88 5.81 5.16
N ILE A 109 -0.87 4.62 4.56
CA ILE A 109 0.27 4.13 3.79
C ILE A 109 0.57 5.07 2.63
N GLY A 110 -0.47 5.51 1.90
CA GLY A 110 -0.33 6.46 0.80
C GLY A 110 0.25 7.82 1.20
N LYS A 111 -0.04 8.33 2.40
CA LYS A 111 0.56 9.59 2.88
C LYS A 111 2.07 9.47 3.06
N ILE A 112 2.55 8.34 3.58
CA ILE A 112 3.98 8.05 3.74
C ILE A 112 4.64 7.95 2.37
N VAL A 113 4.05 7.16 1.46
CA VAL A 113 4.55 6.97 0.09
C VAL A 113 4.62 8.31 -0.66
N GLY A 114 3.60 9.16 -0.56
CA GLY A 114 3.62 10.49 -1.17
C GLY A 114 4.71 11.41 -0.61
N GLY A 115 5.07 11.27 0.67
CA GLY A 115 6.22 11.95 1.27
C GLY A 115 7.54 11.49 0.67
N LEU A 116 7.71 10.17 0.52
CA LEU A 116 8.90 9.56 -0.09
C LEU A 116 9.05 9.97 -1.56
N ILE A 117 7.97 9.96 -2.37
CA ILE A 117 8.02 10.40 -3.77
C ILE A 117 8.55 11.84 -3.86
N LYS A 118 7.98 12.76 -3.08
CA LYS A 118 8.41 14.17 -3.08
C LYS A 118 9.89 14.32 -2.72
N TYR A 119 10.39 13.52 -1.79
CA TYR A 119 11.80 13.51 -1.44
C TYR A 119 12.67 13.00 -2.59
N TYR A 120 12.40 11.80 -3.11
CA TYR A 120 13.26 11.18 -4.13
C TYR A 120 13.24 11.95 -5.45
N VAL A 121 12.11 12.55 -5.84
CA VAL A 121 12.02 13.43 -7.02
C VAL A 121 12.88 14.69 -6.85
N LYS A 122 12.98 15.25 -5.64
CA LYS A 122 13.82 16.42 -5.38
C LYS A 122 15.31 16.07 -5.43
N ASN A 123 15.71 14.94 -4.83
CA ASN A 123 17.13 14.57 -4.71
C ASN A 123 17.70 13.87 -5.95
N ASN A 124 16.87 13.32 -6.85
CA ASN A 124 17.35 12.77 -8.13
C ASN A 124 17.56 13.85 -9.21
N LYS A 125 17.28 15.12 -8.92
CA LYS A 125 17.50 16.26 -9.81
C LYS A 125 18.80 17.02 -9.51
N GLU A 126 19.50 16.63 -8.45
CA GLU A 126 20.82 17.12 -8.05
C GLU A 126 21.86 16.05 -8.40
#